data_AF-A0A2M8NK27-F1
#
_entry.id   AF-A0A2M8NK27-F1
#
_cell.length_a   1.000
_cell.length_b   1.000
_cell.length_c   1.000
_cell.angle_alpha   90.00
_cell.angle_beta   90.00
_cell.angle_gamma   90.00
#
_symmetry.space_group_name_H-M   'P 1'
#
loop_
_entity.id
_entity.type
_entity.pdbx_description
1 polymer ?
#
loop_
_entity_poly.entity_id
_entity_poly.type
_entity_poly.pdbx_seq_one_letter_code
_entity_poly.pdbx_strand_id
1 'polypeptide(L)'
;MSSSRYFYTSESVSEGHPDKLCDQISDAVLDAILAQDPNGRVACEVSATNGTVFVFGEITTSAQIDFEAIVRKTLDEIGYHDAERSIDADTCEVIVRVGKQSSDIAQGVDRALEAREGTMSDAEIEATGAGDQGMMIGFACDETNELMPLTISLAHKLTRRLAQERKSGEIPWLRPDAKSQVTVEYAYGKPQRVDTIVVSTQHAEEVSQEEIRQTVIDRIIKTVVPADLLDDQTRIFINPTGRFVTGGPLGDAGLTGRKIIV
;
A
#
# COMPACT_ATOMS: atom_id res chain seq x y z
N MET A 1 -13.24 16.74 -20.87
CA MET A 1 -14.04 17.50 -19.89
C MET A 1 -14.15 18.95 -20.35
N SER A 2 -15.29 19.63 -20.15
CA SER A 2 -15.53 21.02 -20.61
C SER A 2 -15.35 22.10 -19.53
N SER A 3 -15.09 21.72 -18.28
CA SER A 3 -14.90 22.68 -17.20
C SER A 3 -13.64 23.52 -17.43
N SER A 4 -13.78 24.84 -17.31
CA SER A 4 -12.66 25.78 -17.46
C SER A 4 -11.69 25.73 -16.28
N ARG A 5 -12.12 25.24 -15.11
CA ARG A 5 -11.29 25.07 -13.93
C ARG A 5 -11.92 24.09 -12.96
N TYR A 6 -11.16 23.10 -12.49
CA TYR A 6 -11.55 22.25 -11.36
C TYR A 6 -10.30 21.72 -10.64
N PHE A 7 -10.49 21.24 -9.42
CA PHE A 7 -9.43 20.64 -8.61
C PHE A 7 -9.75 19.18 -8.38
N TYR A 8 -8.73 18.33 -8.49
CA TYR A 8 -8.85 16.90 -8.20
C TYR A 8 -7.73 16.49 -7.25
N THR A 9 -8.06 15.63 -6.30
CA THR A 9 -7.14 15.23 -5.23
C THR A 9 -7.00 13.72 -5.21
N SER A 10 -5.76 13.25 -5.02
CA SER A 10 -5.48 11.86 -4.69
C SER A 10 -4.48 11.81 -3.53
N GLU A 11 -4.45 10.68 -2.84
CA GLU A 11 -3.55 10.44 -1.72
C GLU A 11 -2.83 9.11 -1.88
N SER A 12 -1.74 8.96 -1.15
CA SER A 12 -0.99 7.71 -1.04
C SER A 12 -0.42 7.58 0.35
N VAL A 13 -0.09 6.36 0.74
CA VAL A 13 0.62 6.04 1.98
C VAL A 13 1.91 5.29 1.66
N SER A 14 2.84 5.24 2.60
CA SER A 14 4.08 4.47 2.46
C SER A 14 3.87 2.99 2.77
N GLU A 15 4.90 2.19 2.49
CA GLU A 15 5.03 0.79 2.94
C GLU A 15 4.94 0.63 4.47
N GLY A 16 5.24 1.68 5.25
CA GLY A 16 5.11 1.68 6.70
C GLY A 16 3.77 2.21 7.20
N HIS A 17 2.74 2.33 6.36
CA HIS A 17 1.39 2.56 6.85
C HIS A 17 0.81 1.22 7.35
N PRO A 18 0.12 1.16 8.50
CA PRO A 18 -0.32 -0.12 9.07
C PRO A 18 -1.22 -0.95 8.14
N ASP A 19 -2.14 -0.33 7.39
CA ASP A 19 -2.88 -1.05 6.33
C ASP A 19 -1.97 -1.62 5.22
N LYS A 20 -1.02 -0.83 4.68
CA LYS A 20 -0.10 -1.33 3.64
C LYS A 20 0.90 -2.35 4.18
N LEU A 21 1.25 -2.28 5.46
CA LEU A 21 1.99 -3.34 6.15
C LEU A 21 1.21 -4.66 6.11
N CYS A 22 -0.10 -4.62 6.39
CA CYS A 22 -0.95 -5.80 6.32
C CYS A 22 -1.04 -6.37 4.90
N ASP A 23 -1.22 -5.50 3.89
CA ASP A 23 -1.19 -5.88 2.47
C ASP A 23 0.14 -6.59 2.12
N GLN A 24 1.28 -6.01 2.51
CA GLN A 24 2.61 -6.58 2.23
C GLN A 24 2.85 -7.93 2.93
N ILE A 25 2.38 -8.11 4.17
CA ILE A 25 2.49 -9.40 4.86
C ILE A 25 1.62 -10.45 4.18
N SER A 26 0.39 -10.08 3.79
CA SER A 26 -0.52 -10.98 3.08
C SER A 26 0.10 -11.45 1.75
N ASP A 27 0.61 -10.51 0.95
CA ASP A 27 1.27 -10.83 -0.32
C ASP A 27 2.59 -11.61 -0.11
N ALA A 28 3.35 -11.35 0.96
CA ALA A 28 4.56 -12.12 1.25
C ALA A 28 4.24 -13.59 1.60
N VAL A 29 3.09 -13.86 2.25
CA VAL A 29 2.58 -15.22 2.47
C VAL A 29 2.17 -15.86 1.14
N LEU A 30 1.48 -15.13 0.28
CA LEU A 30 1.12 -15.58 -1.07
C LEU A 30 2.37 -15.97 -1.87
N ASP A 31 3.38 -15.10 -1.92
CA ASP A 31 4.63 -15.33 -2.63
C ASP A 31 5.37 -16.57 -2.12
N ALA A 32 5.46 -16.74 -0.79
CA ALA A 32 6.11 -17.89 -0.19
C ALA A 32 5.42 -19.22 -0.51
N ILE A 33 4.10 -19.19 -0.66
CA ILE A 33 3.29 -20.33 -1.08
C ILE A 33 3.50 -20.61 -2.57
N LEU A 34 3.31 -19.62 -3.44
CA LEU A 34 3.41 -19.80 -4.89
C LEU A 34 4.82 -20.21 -5.34
N ALA A 35 5.86 -19.85 -4.59
CA ALA A 35 7.23 -20.29 -4.84
C ALA A 35 7.43 -21.81 -4.67
N GLN A 36 6.63 -22.46 -3.82
CA GLN A 36 6.71 -23.90 -3.53
C GLN A 36 5.58 -24.70 -4.21
N ASP A 37 4.40 -24.10 -4.30
CA ASP A 37 3.18 -24.67 -4.84
C ASP A 37 2.46 -23.63 -5.71
N PRO A 38 2.75 -23.61 -7.02
CA PRO A 38 2.14 -22.65 -7.96
C PRO A 38 0.62 -22.76 -8.07
N ASN A 39 0.01 -23.85 -7.59
CA ASN A 39 -1.44 -24.06 -7.57
C ASN A 39 -2.05 -23.80 -6.18
N GLY A 40 -1.25 -23.31 -5.23
CA GLY A 40 -1.71 -22.95 -3.90
C GLY A 40 -2.81 -21.88 -3.97
N ARG A 41 -3.88 -22.09 -3.21
CA ARG A 41 -5.00 -21.15 -3.08
C ARG A 41 -4.86 -20.39 -1.78
N VAL A 42 -4.82 -19.07 -1.86
CA VAL A 42 -4.50 -18.22 -0.72
C VAL A 42 -5.54 -17.11 -0.64
N ALA A 43 -6.29 -17.10 0.46
CA ALA A 43 -7.01 -15.94 0.94
C ALA A 43 -6.42 -15.61 2.32
N CYS A 44 -5.29 -14.89 2.31
CA CYS A 44 -4.57 -14.51 3.52
C CYS A 44 -4.99 -13.11 3.94
N GLU A 45 -5.48 -12.98 5.16
CA GLU A 45 -5.87 -11.71 5.76
C GLU A 45 -4.93 -11.42 6.92
N VAL A 46 -4.54 -10.16 7.02
CA VAL A 46 -3.67 -9.67 8.08
C VAL A 46 -4.30 -8.45 8.72
N SER A 47 -4.28 -8.42 10.06
CA SER A 47 -4.51 -7.22 10.84
C SER A 47 -3.34 -6.96 11.77
N ALA A 48 -2.98 -5.70 11.97
CA ALA A 48 -1.88 -5.30 12.84
C ALA A 48 -2.34 -4.21 13.80
N THR A 49 -1.93 -4.31 15.06
CA THR A 49 -2.20 -3.29 16.09
C THR A 49 -1.21 -3.44 17.22
N ASN A 50 -0.82 -2.36 17.89
CA ASN A 50 -0.09 -2.30 19.15
C ASN A 50 0.72 -3.57 19.53
N GLY A 51 1.85 -3.81 18.85
CA GLY A 51 2.75 -4.93 19.15
C GLY A 51 2.25 -6.32 18.72
N THR A 52 1.16 -6.42 17.97
CA THR A 52 0.52 -7.68 17.54
C THR A 52 0.26 -7.68 16.05
N VAL A 53 0.61 -8.78 15.39
CA VAL A 53 0.19 -9.10 14.02
C VAL A 53 -0.66 -10.37 14.05
N PHE A 54 -1.86 -10.27 13.50
CA PHE A 54 -2.79 -11.39 13.42
C PHE A 54 -3.00 -11.79 11.95
N VAL A 55 -2.55 -13.00 11.61
CA VAL A 55 -2.66 -13.61 10.29
C VAL A 55 -3.76 -14.66 10.31
N PHE A 56 -4.75 -14.55 9.43
CA PHE A 56 -5.91 -15.41 9.38
C PHE A 56 -6.43 -15.59 7.95
N GLY A 57 -7.43 -16.46 7.76
CA GLY A 57 -8.06 -16.71 6.46
C GLY A 57 -7.95 -18.17 6.02
N GLU A 58 -8.09 -18.42 4.72
CA GLU A 58 -8.20 -19.75 4.15
C GLU A 58 -7.07 -20.03 3.15
N ILE A 59 -6.26 -21.05 3.45
CA ILE A 59 -5.13 -21.44 2.60
C ILE A 59 -5.20 -22.94 2.30
N THR A 60 -5.11 -23.26 1.01
CA THR A 60 -5.02 -24.64 0.51
C THR A 60 -3.76 -24.79 -0.31
N THR A 61 -2.75 -25.45 0.25
CA THR A 61 -1.45 -25.64 -0.38
C THR A 61 -0.73 -26.87 0.16
N SER A 62 0.22 -27.38 -0.61
CA SER A 62 1.25 -28.34 -0.20
C SER A 62 2.53 -27.68 0.34
N ALA A 63 2.68 -26.37 0.21
CA ALA A 63 3.82 -25.61 0.69
C ALA A 63 3.98 -25.68 2.21
N GLN A 64 5.22 -25.66 2.69
CA GLN A 64 5.52 -25.53 4.11
C GLN A 64 5.87 -24.07 4.39
N ILE A 65 5.06 -23.41 5.22
CA ILE A 65 5.14 -21.98 5.47
C ILE A 65 5.40 -21.71 6.94
N ASP A 66 6.43 -20.92 7.20
CA ASP A 66 6.69 -20.30 8.49
C ASP A 66 6.13 -18.87 8.46
N PHE A 67 4.88 -18.72 8.89
CA PHE A 67 4.19 -17.43 8.91
C PHE A 67 4.88 -16.42 9.82
N GLU A 68 5.43 -16.87 10.94
CA GLU A 68 6.11 -15.98 11.88
C GLU A 68 7.38 -15.42 11.25
N ALA A 69 8.21 -16.26 10.63
CA ALA A 69 9.40 -15.81 9.92
C ALA A 69 9.07 -14.80 8.81
N ILE A 70 7.98 -15.02 8.05
CA ILE A 70 7.53 -14.09 7.01
C ILE A 70 7.13 -12.74 7.61
N VAL A 71 6.27 -12.74 8.64
CA VAL A 71 5.82 -11.51 9.31
C VAL A 71 7.01 -10.69 9.82
N ARG A 72 7.93 -11.34 10.53
CA ARG A 72 9.11 -10.67 11.11
C ARG A 72 10.03 -10.12 10.02
N LYS A 73 10.28 -10.89 8.96
CA LYS A 73 11.07 -10.45 7.81
C LYS A 73 10.44 -9.24 7.12
N THR A 74 9.13 -9.25 6.88
CA THR A 74 8.44 -8.12 6.24
C THR A 74 8.51 -6.85 7.10
N LEU A 75 8.33 -6.97 8.42
CA LEU A 75 8.51 -5.86 9.37
C LEU A 75 9.94 -5.29 9.32
N ASP A 76 10.94 -6.16 9.30
CA ASP A 76 12.36 -5.80 9.21
C ASP A 76 12.68 -5.06 7.89
N GLU A 77 12.23 -5.58 6.75
CA GLU A 77 12.43 -4.96 5.43
C GLU A 77 11.74 -3.59 5.30
N ILE A 78 10.62 -3.39 5.99
CA ILE A 78 9.94 -2.09 6.07
C ILE A 78 10.71 -1.14 7.01
N GLY A 79 11.42 -1.67 8.01
CA GLY A 79 12.26 -0.92 8.94
C GLY A 79 11.63 -0.66 10.30
N TYR A 80 10.83 -1.60 10.81
CA TYR A 80 10.21 -1.54 12.13
C TYR A 80 11.04 -2.24 13.20
N HIS A 81 11.71 -1.43 14.04
CA HIS A 81 12.59 -1.89 15.13
C HIS A 81 12.38 -1.07 16.42
N ASP A 82 11.17 -0.54 16.64
CA ASP A 82 10.87 0.30 17.81
C ASP A 82 9.48 -0.04 18.36
N ALA A 83 9.48 -0.84 19.42
CA ALA A 83 8.28 -1.26 20.14
C ALA A 83 7.62 -0.12 20.94
N GLU A 84 8.37 0.92 21.32
CA GLU A 84 7.85 2.04 22.13
C GLU A 84 7.08 3.04 21.27
N ARG A 85 7.48 3.21 20.01
CA ARG A 85 6.93 4.24 19.10
C ARG A 85 6.15 3.65 17.93
N SER A 86 6.24 2.34 17.70
CA SER A 86 5.57 1.66 16.60
C SER A 86 5.37 0.15 16.87
N ILE A 87 5.97 -0.70 16.05
CA ILE A 87 6.07 -2.13 16.22
C ILE A 87 7.55 -2.51 16.02
N ASP A 88 7.94 -3.66 16.54
CA ASP A 88 9.31 -4.16 16.46
C ASP A 88 9.28 -5.61 15.95
N ALA A 89 10.04 -5.87 14.89
CA ALA A 89 10.07 -7.15 14.21
C ALA A 89 10.50 -8.32 15.12
N ASP A 90 11.35 -8.05 16.12
CA ASP A 90 11.91 -9.09 16.99
C ASP A 90 10.98 -9.43 18.16
N THR A 91 10.21 -8.46 18.64
CA THR A 91 9.43 -8.57 19.89
C THR A 91 7.92 -8.61 19.71
N CYS A 92 7.39 -8.30 18.52
CA CYS A 92 5.94 -8.35 18.30
C CYS A 92 5.37 -9.77 18.47
N GLU A 93 4.14 -9.85 18.97
CA GLU A 93 3.34 -11.07 18.99
C GLU A 93 2.82 -11.37 17.57
N VAL A 94 2.99 -12.62 17.13
CA VAL A 94 2.42 -13.11 15.87
C VAL A 94 1.40 -14.20 16.18
N ILE A 95 0.14 -13.92 15.87
CA ILE A 95 -0.96 -14.87 16.06
C ILE A 95 -1.36 -15.40 14.69
N VAL A 96 -1.42 -16.72 14.54
CA VAL A 96 -1.80 -17.37 13.27
C VAL A 96 -3.07 -18.21 13.47
N ARG A 97 -4.08 -17.94 12.64
CA ARG A 97 -5.38 -18.66 12.58
C ARG A 97 -5.81 -18.88 11.14
N VAL A 98 -5.05 -19.73 10.45
CA VAL A 98 -5.33 -20.11 9.05
C VAL A 98 -6.07 -21.45 9.01
N GLY A 99 -7.20 -21.47 8.29
CA GLY A 99 -7.98 -22.67 7.99
C GLY A 99 -7.75 -23.18 6.57
N LYS A 100 -8.41 -24.30 6.22
CA LYS A 100 -8.50 -24.77 4.82
C LYS A 100 -9.70 -24.12 4.14
N GLN A 101 -9.62 -23.92 2.82
CA GLN A 101 -10.75 -23.43 2.03
C GLN A 101 -11.96 -24.38 2.16
N SER A 102 -13.17 -23.82 2.23
CA SER A 102 -14.41 -24.61 2.25
C SER A 102 -14.51 -25.50 1.02
N SER A 103 -14.90 -26.76 1.20
CA SER A 103 -15.13 -27.71 0.10
C SER A 103 -16.20 -27.24 -0.87
N ASP A 104 -17.16 -26.44 -0.41
CA ASP A 104 -18.26 -25.94 -1.24
C ASP A 104 -17.78 -24.83 -2.19
N ILE A 105 -16.86 -23.97 -1.70
CA ILE A 105 -16.19 -22.94 -2.50
C ILE A 105 -15.22 -23.59 -3.47
N ALA A 106 -14.36 -24.50 -2.97
CA ALA A 106 -13.36 -25.20 -3.77
C ALA A 106 -13.99 -25.87 -4.99
N GLN A 107 -15.11 -26.57 -4.80
CA GLN A 107 -15.88 -27.16 -5.88
C GLN A 107 -16.24 -26.11 -6.95
N GLY A 108 -16.86 -24.98 -6.56
CA GLY A 108 -17.30 -23.94 -7.49
C GLY A 108 -16.18 -23.33 -8.35
N VAL A 109 -14.97 -23.27 -7.81
CA VAL A 109 -13.78 -22.78 -8.52
C VAL A 109 -13.14 -23.87 -9.41
N ASP A 110 -13.07 -25.11 -8.92
CA ASP A 110 -12.42 -26.25 -9.60
C ASP A 110 -13.00 -26.56 -10.97
N ARG A 111 -14.29 -26.30 -11.15
CA ARG A 111 -15.00 -26.51 -12.42
C ARG A 111 -16.01 -25.39 -12.61
N ALA A 112 -15.83 -24.60 -13.67
CA ALA A 112 -16.79 -23.59 -14.10
C ALA A 112 -18.21 -24.16 -14.21
N LEU A 113 -19.22 -23.31 -14.00
CA LEU A 113 -20.63 -23.71 -14.04
C LEU A 113 -20.99 -24.32 -15.40
N GLU A 114 -20.48 -23.72 -16.47
CA GLU A 114 -20.67 -24.10 -17.85
C GLU A 114 -20.09 -25.51 -18.14
N ALA A 115 -18.97 -25.87 -17.49
CA ALA A 115 -18.40 -27.21 -17.55
C ALA A 115 -19.26 -28.23 -16.77
N ARG A 116 -19.92 -27.82 -15.70
CA ARG A 116 -20.83 -28.68 -14.90
C ARG A 116 -22.17 -28.90 -15.60
N GLU A 117 -22.64 -27.92 -16.35
CA GLU A 117 -23.89 -27.97 -17.11
C GLU A 117 -23.72 -28.68 -18.48
N GLY A 118 -22.49 -29.07 -18.84
CA GLY A 118 -22.20 -29.84 -20.04
C GLY A 118 -22.34 -29.05 -21.34
N THR A 119 -22.21 -27.72 -21.27
CA THR A 119 -22.39 -26.80 -22.40
C THR A 119 -21.07 -26.37 -23.06
N MET A 120 -19.93 -26.88 -22.58
CA MET A 120 -18.58 -26.55 -23.04
C MET A 120 -17.92 -27.68 -23.85
N SER A 121 -17.08 -27.31 -24.82
CA SER A 121 -16.19 -28.22 -25.53
C SER A 121 -14.99 -28.63 -24.67
N ASP A 122 -14.32 -29.75 -25.00
CA ASP A 122 -13.17 -30.27 -24.21
C ASP A 122 -12.02 -29.26 -24.00
N ALA A 123 -11.87 -28.27 -24.89
CA ALA A 123 -10.87 -27.19 -24.77
C ALA A 123 -11.29 -26.07 -23.79
N GLU A 124 -12.57 -25.96 -23.49
CA GLU A 124 -13.15 -24.97 -22.57
C GLU A 124 -13.29 -25.53 -21.14
N ILE A 125 -13.18 -26.85 -20.97
CA ILE A 125 -13.19 -27.55 -19.66
C ILE A 125 -11.97 -27.18 -18.78
N GLU A 126 -10.88 -26.68 -19.37
CA GLU A 126 -9.73 -26.12 -18.63
C GLU A 126 -9.95 -24.68 -18.13
N ALA A 127 -11.10 -24.06 -18.43
CA ALA A 127 -11.41 -22.73 -17.91
C ALA A 127 -11.86 -22.81 -16.45
N THR A 128 -10.98 -22.37 -15.53
CA THR A 128 -11.34 -22.14 -14.13
C THR A 128 -12.45 -21.09 -14.04
N GLY A 129 -13.51 -21.39 -13.28
CA GLY A 129 -14.60 -20.43 -13.05
C GLY A 129 -14.16 -19.27 -12.14
N ALA A 130 -14.91 -18.17 -12.15
CA ALA A 130 -14.70 -17.08 -11.19
C ALA A 130 -14.89 -17.60 -9.76
N GLY A 131 -13.99 -17.21 -8.85
CA GLY A 131 -14.03 -17.65 -7.44
C GLY A 131 -15.14 -17.03 -6.61
N ASP A 132 -15.63 -15.85 -7.04
CA ASP A 132 -16.76 -15.13 -6.47
C ASP A 132 -17.36 -14.19 -7.53
N GLN A 133 -18.55 -13.63 -7.26
CA GLN A 133 -19.10 -12.53 -8.04
C GLN A 133 -18.24 -11.27 -7.89
N GLY A 134 -18.10 -10.47 -8.95
CA GLY A 134 -17.27 -9.27 -8.89
C GLY A 134 -17.49 -8.29 -10.03
N MET A 135 -17.01 -7.07 -9.83
CA MET A 135 -16.95 -6.02 -10.83
C MET A 135 -15.53 -5.45 -10.85
N MET A 136 -14.97 -5.27 -12.04
CA MET A 136 -13.60 -4.77 -12.24
C MET A 136 -13.63 -3.52 -13.11
N ILE A 137 -12.80 -2.54 -12.77
CA ILE A 137 -12.64 -1.29 -13.53
C ILE A 137 -11.17 -1.14 -13.89
N GLY A 138 -10.89 -1.04 -15.19
CA GLY A 138 -9.58 -0.62 -15.70
C GLY A 138 -9.62 0.84 -16.13
N PHE A 139 -8.56 1.59 -15.87
CA PHE A 139 -8.42 2.99 -16.26
C PHE A 139 -7.01 3.26 -16.79
N ALA A 140 -6.92 4.14 -17.79
CA ALA A 140 -5.66 4.68 -18.31
C ALA A 140 -5.89 6.10 -18.86
N CYS A 141 -4.89 6.97 -18.76
CA CYS A 141 -4.89 8.30 -19.38
C CYS A 141 -3.47 8.73 -19.75
N ASP A 142 -3.32 9.66 -20.69
CA ASP A 142 -2.03 10.12 -21.21
C ASP A 142 -1.41 11.29 -20.42
N GLU A 143 -1.87 11.55 -19.20
CA GLU A 143 -1.35 12.62 -18.33
C GLU A 143 0.10 12.37 -17.87
N THR A 144 0.53 11.11 -17.83
CA THR A 144 1.86 10.68 -17.38
C THR A 144 2.41 9.56 -18.27
N ASN A 145 3.72 9.33 -18.23
CA ASN A 145 4.38 8.29 -19.07
C ASN A 145 3.94 6.87 -18.69
N GLU A 146 3.59 6.65 -17.43
CA GLU A 146 3.05 5.40 -16.90
C GLU A 146 1.54 5.21 -17.15
N LEU A 147 0.92 6.12 -17.93
CA LEU A 147 -0.50 6.10 -18.30
C LEU A 147 -1.49 6.20 -17.12
N MET A 148 -1.09 6.89 -16.05
CA MET A 148 -1.87 7.08 -14.82
C MET A 148 -2.26 8.55 -14.60
N PRO A 149 -3.35 8.84 -13.86
CA PRO A 149 -3.69 10.21 -13.47
C PRO A 149 -2.53 10.88 -12.74
N LEU A 150 -2.27 12.15 -13.04
CA LEU A 150 -1.12 12.85 -12.47
C LEU A 150 -1.18 12.92 -10.93
N THR A 151 -2.38 13.11 -10.36
CA THR A 151 -2.59 13.23 -8.91
C THR A 151 -2.07 12.01 -8.13
N ILE A 152 -2.49 10.80 -8.53
CA ILE A 152 -2.09 9.56 -7.85
C ILE A 152 -0.63 9.19 -8.16
N SER A 153 -0.16 9.43 -9.39
CA SER A 153 1.25 9.23 -9.75
C SER A 153 2.18 10.06 -8.85
N LEU A 154 1.87 11.35 -8.64
CA LEU A 154 2.67 12.21 -7.75
C LEU A 154 2.58 11.76 -6.28
N ALA A 155 1.38 11.42 -5.79
CA ALA A 155 1.22 10.95 -4.42
C ALA A 155 2.07 9.68 -4.15
N HIS A 156 2.01 8.68 -5.03
CA HIS A 156 2.86 7.49 -4.92
C HIS A 156 4.36 7.80 -4.98
N LYS A 157 4.78 8.67 -5.89
CA LYS A 157 6.19 9.02 -6.03
C LYS A 157 6.70 9.74 -4.78
N LEU A 158 5.88 10.56 -4.12
CA LEU A 158 6.24 11.23 -2.87
C LEU A 158 6.48 10.21 -1.73
N THR A 159 5.54 9.28 -1.49
CA THR A 159 5.72 8.26 -0.44
C THR A 159 6.84 7.29 -0.76
N ARG A 160 7.02 6.93 -2.04
CA ARG A 160 8.17 6.12 -2.49
C ARG A 160 9.50 6.83 -2.26
N ARG A 161 9.59 8.13 -2.54
CA ARG A 161 10.82 8.89 -2.31
C ARG A 161 11.15 9.02 -0.83
N LEU A 162 10.16 9.23 0.03
CA LEU A 162 10.35 9.20 1.49
C LEU A 162 10.93 7.86 1.96
N ALA A 163 10.37 6.74 1.47
CA ALA A 163 10.89 5.42 1.81
C ALA A 163 12.33 5.19 1.31
N GLN A 164 12.66 5.64 0.10
CA GLN A 164 14.02 5.56 -0.46
C GLN A 164 15.05 6.32 0.39
N GLU A 165 14.77 7.58 0.71
CA GLU A 165 15.68 8.41 1.51
C GLU A 165 15.86 7.85 2.92
N ARG A 166 14.79 7.34 3.53
CA ARG A 166 14.85 6.63 4.81
C ARG A 166 15.73 5.38 4.72
N LYS A 167 15.44 4.47 3.78
CA LYS A 167 16.16 3.19 3.63
C LYS A 167 17.63 3.37 3.25
N SER A 168 17.95 4.42 2.51
CA SER A 168 19.35 4.76 2.20
C SER A 168 20.13 5.34 3.38
N GLY A 169 19.45 5.74 4.47
CA GLY A 169 20.07 6.39 5.63
C GLY A 169 20.38 7.88 5.43
N GLU A 170 20.10 8.42 4.25
CA GLU A 170 20.33 9.81 3.87
C GLU A 170 19.52 10.83 4.68
N ILE A 171 18.33 10.43 5.13
CA ILE A 171 17.50 11.20 6.08
C ILE A 171 17.21 10.28 7.29
N PRO A 172 18.14 10.19 8.26
CA PRO A 172 18.12 9.15 9.29
C PRO A 172 17.02 9.33 10.34
N TRP A 173 16.42 10.52 10.43
CA TRP A 173 15.30 10.79 11.33
C TRP A 173 13.95 10.36 10.76
N LEU A 174 13.84 9.97 9.48
CA LEU A 174 12.60 9.43 8.93
C LEU A 174 12.28 8.08 9.59
N ARG A 175 10.99 7.81 9.75
CA ARG A 175 10.44 6.53 10.22
C ARG A 175 9.45 5.97 9.19
N PRO A 176 9.06 4.68 9.27
CA PRO A 176 8.39 4.00 8.16
C PRO A 176 7.05 4.60 7.73
N ASP A 177 6.23 5.09 8.67
CA ASP A 177 4.86 5.55 8.39
C ASP A 177 4.84 6.94 7.74
N ALA A 178 4.28 7.06 6.55
CA ALA A 178 4.11 8.32 5.85
C ALA A 178 2.87 8.34 4.96
N LYS A 179 2.36 9.54 4.74
CA LYS A 179 1.15 9.84 3.95
C LYS A 179 1.45 11.04 3.06
N SER A 180 0.90 11.03 1.86
CA SER A 180 0.95 12.17 0.94
C SER A 180 -0.41 12.40 0.33
N GLN A 181 -0.72 13.66 0.01
CA GLN A 181 -1.92 14.05 -0.70
C GLN A 181 -1.55 15.15 -1.69
N VAL A 182 -2.02 15.02 -2.93
CA VAL A 182 -1.74 15.97 -4.00
C VAL A 182 -3.06 16.42 -4.62
N THR A 183 -3.29 17.72 -4.59
CA THR A 183 -4.37 18.39 -5.31
C THR A 183 -3.80 19.06 -6.55
N VAL A 184 -4.33 18.70 -7.71
CA VAL A 184 -3.94 19.28 -9.00
C VAL A 184 -5.08 20.14 -9.52
N GLU A 185 -4.73 21.31 -10.03
CA GLU A 185 -5.63 22.14 -10.81
C GLU A 185 -5.67 21.64 -12.25
N TYR A 186 -6.88 21.45 -12.76
CA TYR A 186 -7.15 21.04 -14.13
C TYR A 186 -7.95 22.11 -14.87
N ALA A 187 -7.67 22.24 -16.17
CA ALA A 187 -8.47 23.03 -17.10
C ALA A 187 -8.74 22.19 -18.34
N TYR A 188 -10.01 22.11 -18.75
CA TYR A 188 -10.45 21.35 -19.93
C TYR A 188 -9.96 19.89 -19.97
N GLY A 189 -9.81 19.27 -18.81
CA GLY A 189 -9.35 17.89 -18.66
C GLY A 189 -7.85 17.69 -18.70
N LYS A 190 -7.04 18.76 -18.60
CA LYS A 190 -5.57 18.67 -18.57
C LYS A 190 -5.00 19.25 -17.27
N PRO A 191 -4.00 18.59 -16.65
CA PRO A 191 -3.27 19.17 -15.52
C PRO A 191 -2.65 20.51 -15.91
N GLN A 192 -2.77 21.51 -15.04
CA GLN A 192 -2.15 22.82 -15.22
C GLN A 192 -1.03 23.04 -14.21
N ARG A 193 -1.28 22.74 -12.94
CA ARG A 193 -0.34 22.96 -11.84
C ARG A 193 -0.73 22.17 -10.60
N VAL A 194 0.21 21.98 -9.68
CA VAL A 194 -0.08 21.41 -8.36
C VAL A 194 -0.54 22.52 -7.41
N ASP A 195 -1.82 22.49 -7.05
CA ASP A 195 -2.42 23.48 -6.16
C ASP A 195 -1.97 23.29 -4.70
N THR A 196 -2.03 22.05 -4.21
CA THR A 196 -1.74 21.74 -2.80
C THR A 196 -1.01 20.41 -2.68
N ILE A 197 0.02 20.39 -1.82
CA ILE A 197 0.70 19.17 -1.38
C ILE A 197 0.60 19.09 0.14
N VAL A 198 0.18 17.93 0.63
CA VAL A 198 0.27 17.56 2.04
C VAL A 198 1.21 16.37 2.15
N VAL A 199 2.19 16.45 3.05
CA VAL A 199 3.01 15.31 3.45
C VAL A 199 2.99 15.21 4.96
N SER A 200 2.62 14.03 5.46
CA SER A 200 2.75 13.68 6.87
C SER A 200 3.72 12.51 6.95
N THR A 201 4.87 12.70 7.60
CA THR A 201 5.88 11.64 7.75
C THR A 201 6.20 11.44 9.21
N GLN A 202 6.24 10.19 9.64
CA GLN A 202 6.71 9.80 10.94
C GLN A 202 8.20 10.13 11.06
N HIS A 203 8.61 10.59 12.24
CA HIS A 203 9.97 11.09 12.46
C HIS A 203 10.48 10.82 13.88
N ALA A 204 11.80 10.91 14.04
CA ALA A 204 12.47 10.88 15.33
C ALA A 204 12.06 12.08 16.21
N GLU A 205 12.16 11.96 17.53
CA GLU A 205 11.69 12.99 18.46
C GLU A 205 12.57 14.25 18.45
N GLU A 206 13.84 14.10 18.07
CA GLU A 206 14.88 15.10 18.19
C GLU A 206 14.86 16.12 17.04
N VAL A 207 14.27 15.78 15.90
CA VAL A 207 14.25 16.65 14.71
C VAL A 207 13.18 17.74 14.84
N SER A 208 13.56 18.99 14.51
CA SER A 208 12.64 20.12 14.58
C SER A 208 11.67 20.13 13.40
N GLN A 209 10.47 20.68 13.62
CA GLN A 209 9.47 20.82 12.54
C GLN A 209 9.96 21.69 11.37
N GLU A 210 10.83 22.67 11.63
CA GLU A 210 11.43 23.51 10.58
C GLU A 210 12.37 22.69 9.70
N GLU A 211 13.23 21.87 10.31
CA GLU A 211 14.13 20.97 9.58
C GLU A 211 13.35 19.93 8.77
N ILE A 212 12.30 19.33 9.36
CA ILE A 212 11.41 18.39 8.65
C ILE A 212 10.82 19.09 7.42
N ARG A 213 10.24 20.28 7.61
CA ARG A 213 9.60 21.05 6.54
C ARG A 213 10.57 21.34 5.40
N GLN A 214 11.74 21.90 5.72
CA GLN A 214 12.73 22.26 4.71
C GLN A 214 13.24 21.03 3.97
N THR A 215 13.58 19.96 4.69
CA THR A 215 14.12 18.73 4.11
C THR A 215 13.11 18.05 3.20
N VAL A 216 11.84 17.94 3.63
CA VAL A 216 10.79 17.33 2.80
C VAL A 216 10.54 18.16 1.54
N ILE A 217 10.53 19.48 1.64
CA ILE A 217 10.38 20.35 0.47
C ILE A 217 11.54 20.14 -0.52
N ASP A 218 12.77 20.23 -0.03
CA ASP A 218 13.95 20.26 -0.90
C ASP A 218 14.34 18.89 -1.45
N ARG A 219 14.32 17.85 -0.61
CA ARG A 219 14.79 16.51 -1.00
C ARG A 219 13.70 15.62 -1.57
N ILE A 220 12.44 15.86 -1.19
CA ILE A 220 11.32 14.99 -1.58
C ILE A 220 10.47 15.69 -2.64
N ILE A 221 9.82 16.81 -2.30
CA ILE A 221 8.83 17.45 -3.18
C ILE A 221 9.49 17.97 -4.46
N LYS A 222 10.56 18.75 -4.36
CA LYS A 222 11.25 19.31 -5.55
C LYS A 222 11.94 18.25 -6.40
N THR A 223 12.24 17.07 -5.84
CA THR A 223 12.80 15.94 -6.59
C THR A 223 11.72 15.20 -7.38
N VAL A 224 10.52 15.08 -6.81
CA VAL A 224 9.43 14.28 -7.37
C VAL A 224 8.55 15.08 -8.32
N VAL A 225 8.19 16.30 -7.93
CA VAL A 225 7.23 17.12 -8.67
C VAL A 225 7.99 17.93 -9.74
N PRO A 226 7.63 17.81 -11.02
CA PRO A 226 8.20 18.64 -12.07
C PRO A 226 8.13 20.13 -11.73
N ALA A 227 9.23 20.84 -11.96
CA ALA A 227 9.37 22.24 -11.55
C ALA A 227 8.36 23.17 -12.24
N ASP A 228 7.92 22.83 -13.46
CA ASP A 228 6.90 23.55 -14.23
C ASP A 228 5.48 23.40 -13.66
N LEU A 229 5.26 22.45 -12.75
CA LEU A 229 3.98 22.26 -12.05
C LEU A 229 3.94 22.92 -10.66
N LEU A 230 5.06 23.45 -10.18
CA LEU A 230 5.17 24.16 -8.90
C LEU A 230 5.30 25.66 -9.14
N ASP A 231 4.55 26.46 -8.38
CA ASP A 231 4.65 27.92 -8.42
C ASP A 231 4.54 28.52 -7.01
N ASP A 232 4.59 29.85 -6.93
CA ASP A 232 4.50 30.63 -5.70
C ASP A 232 3.13 30.52 -5.00
N GLN A 233 2.10 30.04 -5.70
CA GLN A 233 0.76 29.80 -5.17
C GLN A 233 0.58 28.36 -4.69
N THR A 234 1.54 27.45 -4.94
CA THR A 234 1.45 26.06 -4.45
C THR A 234 1.51 26.02 -2.93
N ARG A 235 0.45 25.49 -2.33
CA ARG A 235 0.34 25.35 -0.87
C ARG A 235 1.01 24.06 -0.43
N ILE A 236 2.03 24.17 0.42
CA ILE A 236 2.76 23.00 0.94
C ILE A 236 2.59 22.89 2.45
N PHE A 237 1.93 21.81 2.87
CA PHE A 237 1.70 21.44 4.26
C PHE A 237 2.56 20.23 4.63
N ILE A 238 3.52 20.42 5.53
CA ILE A 238 4.37 19.34 6.05
C ILE A 238 3.99 19.11 7.51
N ASN A 239 3.67 17.87 7.89
CA ASN A 239 3.20 17.47 9.21
C ASN A 239 2.21 18.50 9.82
N PRO A 240 1.05 18.77 9.18
CA PRO A 240 0.12 19.81 9.64
C PRO A 240 -0.48 19.52 11.02
N THR A 241 -0.45 18.27 11.47
CA THR A 241 -0.82 17.84 12.83
C THR A 241 0.23 18.21 13.88
N GLY A 242 1.39 18.71 13.47
CA GLY A 242 2.53 19.03 14.31
C GLY A 242 3.46 17.81 14.46
N ARG A 243 3.26 17.04 15.53
CA ARG A 243 4.19 15.98 15.93
C ARG A 243 3.69 14.61 15.47
N PHE A 244 4.53 13.85 14.76
CA PHE A 244 4.24 12.49 14.30
C PHE A 244 5.39 11.53 14.67
N VAL A 245 5.55 11.29 15.97
CA VAL A 245 6.61 10.40 16.51
C VAL A 245 6.10 8.96 16.64
N THR A 246 4.91 8.80 17.23
CA THR A 246 4.20 7.51 17.30
C THR A 246 3.49 7.23 15.98
N GLY A 247 3.75 6.08 15.37
CA GLY A 247 3.19 5.71 14.07
C GLY A 247 3.13 4.20 13.86
N GLY A 248 2.78 3.75 12.65
CA GLY A 248 2.59 2.33 12.38
C GLY A 248 1.48 1.71 13.24
N PRO A 249 1.54 0.39 13.53
CA PRO A 249 0.49 -0.32 14.27
C PRO A 249 0.18 0.19 15.68
N LEU A 250 1.11 0.92 16.32
CA LEU A 250 0.85 1.57 17.61
C LEU A 250 0.00 2.83 17.47
N GLY A 251 0.17 3.58 16.38
CA GLY A 251 -0.55 4.81 16.12
C GLY A 251 -1.93 4.59 15.50
N ASP A 252 -2.10 3.53 14.71
CA ASP A 252 -3.36 3.17 14.06
C ASP A 252 -3.40 1.67 13.76
N ALA A 253 -4.60 1.07 13.78
CA ALA A 253 -4.77 -0.34 13.44
C ALA A 253 -4.73 -0.52 11.92
N GLY A 254 -4.06 -1.57 11.45
CA GLY A 254 -3.95 -1.93 10.05
C GLY A 254 -4.79 -3.15 9.71
N LEU A 255 -5.40 -3.16 8.52
CA LEU A 255 -6.04 -4.34 7.95
C LEU A 255 -5.77 -4.44 6.44
N THR A 256 -5.66 -5.68 5.97
CA THR A 256 -5.52 -6.01 4.54
C THR A 256 -6.72 -5.46 3.74
N GLY A 257 -6.48 -4.98 2.53
CA GLY A 257 -7.53 -4.52 1.63
C GLY A 257 -8.21 -3.21 2.07
N ARG A 258 -7.60 -2.42 2.97
CA ARG A 258 -8.15 -1.11 3.40
C ARG A 258 -7.63 0.10 2.63
N LYS A 259 -6.81 -0.15 1.61
CA LYS A 259 -6.21 0.87 0.75
C LYS A 259 -6.45 0.57 -0.75
N ILE A 260 -7.64 0.10 -1.11
CA ILE A 260 -8.00 -0.34 -2.49
C ILE A 260 -7.99 0.75 -3.57
N ILE A 261 -8.08 2.03 -3.19
CA ILE A 261 -8.00 3.17 -4.13
C ILE A 261 -6.57 3.72 -4.21
N VAL A 262 -5.74 3.41 -3.22
CA VAL A 262 -4.33 3.81 -3.14
C VAL A 262 -3.48 2.80 -3.88
#